data_AF-A0A6B1GNN1-F1
#
_entry.id   AF-A0A6B1GNN1-F1
#
_cell.length_a   1.000
_cell.length_b   1.000
_cell.length_c   1.000
_cell.angle_alpha   90.00
_cell.angle_beta   90.00
_cell.angle_gamma   90.00
#
_symmetry.space_group_name_H-M   'P 1'
#
loop_
_entity.id
_entity.type
_entity.pdbx_description
1 polymer ?
#
loop_
_entity_poly.entity_id
_entity_poly.type
_entity_poly.pdbx_seq_one_letter_code
_entity_poly.pdbx_strand_id
1 'polypeptide(L)'
;MSEKDIELVHGSGNVFRDFGDPRADLKQAKAVLAAGIIAVLDDRGLTVRKAASLTGFVAADFSRVRNADLGRFTANRLMKMLAAL
;
A
#
# COMPACT_ATOMS: atom_id res chain seq x y z
N MET A 1 -28.16 -21.99 20.13
CA MET A 1 -26.93 -21.22 20.39
C MET A 1 -27.36 -19.78 20.48
N SER A 2 -27.25 -19.12 21.64
CA SER A 2 -27.61 -17.70 21.72
C SER A 2 -26.56 -16.90 20.97
N GLU A 3 -26.98 -15.99 20.10
CA GLU A 3 -26.10 -14.95 19.55
C GLU A 3 -25.51 -14.19 20.73
N LYS A 4 -24.20 -14.29 20.92
CA LYS A 4 -23.50 -13.37 21.83
C LYS A 4 -23.47 -12.03 21.12
N ASP A 5 -23.96 -10.98 21.78
CA ASP A 5 -23.74 -9.60 21.33
C ASP A 5 -22.23 -9.36 21.26
N ILE A 6 -21.71 -9.27 20.03
CA ILE A 6 -20.33 -8.90 19.78
C ILE A 6 -20.28 -7.38 19.81
N GLU A 7 -19.50 -6.83 20.75
CA GLU A 7 -19.23 -5.40 20.78
C GLU A 7 -18.48 -5.00 19.51
N LEU A 8 -19.06 -4.07 18.75
CA LEU A 8 -18.45 -3.48 17.56
C LEU A 8 -17.74 -2.20 17.95
N VAL A 9 -16.44 -2.11 17.64
CA VAL A 9 -15.63 -0.92 17.87
C VAL A 9 -15.36 -0.23 16.53
N HIS A 10 -15.56 1.09 16.49
CA HIS A 10 -15.25 1.88 15.30
C HIS A 10 -13.72 2.07 15.17
N GLY A 11 -13.15 1.69 14.03
CA GLY A 11 -11.73 1.87 13.76
C GLY A 11 -11.36 3.34 13.56
N SER A 12 -10.10 3.70 13.82
CA SER A 12 -9.62 5.09 13.68
C SER A 12 -9.38 5.52 12.23
N GLY A 13 -9.55 4.62 11.27
CA GLY A 13 -9.12 4.80 9.88
C GLY A 13 -7.63 4.50 9.65
N ASN A 14 -6.88 4.20 10.72
CA ASN A 14 -5.51 3.68 10.66
C ASN A 14 -5.46 2.35 11.42
N VAL A 15 -5.56 1.24 10.69
CA VAL A 15 -5.54 -0.11 11.27
C VAL A 15 -4.30 -0.34 12.13
N PHE A 16 -3.14 0.20 11.76
CA PHE A 16 -1.92 0.04 12.54
C PHE A 16 -2.00 0.76 13.88
N ARG A 17 -2.70 1.90 13.95
CA ARG A 17 -2.95 2.62 15.19
C ARG A 17 -3.92 1.85 16.09
N ASP A 18 -4.95 1.25 15.49
CA ASP A 18 -5.93 0.43 16.21
C ASP A 18 -5.26 -0.79 16.87
N PHE A 19 -4.18 -1.32 16.28
CA PHE A 19 -3.34 -2.39 16.85
C PHE A 19 -2.15 -1.89 17.69
N GLY A 20 -2.05 -0.59 17.98
CA GLY A 20 -1.00 -0.04 18.85
C GLY A 20 0.40 -0.06 18.24
N ASP A 21 0.53 -0.08 16.90
CA ASP A 21 1.84 -0.10 16.26
C ASP A 21 2.58 1.25 16.49
N PRO A 22 3.82 1.23 17.01
CA PRO A 22 4.56 2.46 17.30
C PRO A 22 4.94 3.25 16.03
N ARG A 23 4.81 2.65 14.84
CA ARG A 23 5.07 3.26 13.53
C ARG A 23 3.79 3.34 12.69
N ALA A 24 2.62 3.38 13.33
CA ALA A 24 1.32 3.34 12.66
C ALA A 24 1.20 4.33 11.50
N ASP A 25 1.60 5.59 11.69
CA ASP A 25 1.48 6.62 10.65
C ASP A 25 2.40 6.37 9.45
N LEU A 26 3.62 5.90 9.70
CA LEU A 26 4.53 5.54 8.62
C LEU A 26 4.01 4.33 7.84
N LYS A 27 3.48 3.31 8.52
CA LYS A 27 2.90 2.13 7.87
C LYS A 27 1.66 2.49 7.06
N GLN A 28 0.78 3.31 7.61
CA GLN A 28 -0.40 3.82 6.92
C GLN A 28 -0.02 4.63 5.69
N ALA A 29 0.93 5.56 5.80
CA ALA A 29 1.40 6.37 4.68
C ALA A 29 1.96 5.49 3.54
N LYS A 30 2.76 4.47 3.87
CA LYS A 30 3.24 3.49 2.89
C LYS A 30 2.09 2.73 2.23
N ALA A 31 1.10 2.30 3.00
CA ALA A 31 -0.06 1.57 2.48
C ALA A 31 -0.90 2.43 1.52
N VAL A 32 -1.15 3.69 1.87
CA VAL A 32 -1.88 4.64 1.01
C VAL A 32 -1.12 4.90 -0.29
N LEU A 33 0.19 5.11 -0.23
CA LEU A 33 1.01 5.30 -1.43
C LEU A 33 1.04 4.05 -2.31
N ALA A 34 1.16 2.86 -1.71
CA ALA A 34 1.10 1.59 -2.42
C ALA A 34 -0.26 1.37 -3.09
N ALA A 35 -1.35 1.69 -2.40
CA ALA A 35 -2.71 1.63 -2.95
C ALA A 35 -2.87 2.59 -4.15
N GLY A 36 -2.33 3.80 -4.06
CA GLY A 36 -2.31 4.75 -5.19
C GLY A 36 -1.54 4.22 -6.40
N ILE A 37 -0.38 3.58 -6.18
CA ILE A 37 0.38 2.92 -7.25
C ILE A 37 -0.45 1.81 -7.90
N ILE A 38 -1.06 0.93 -7.09
CA ILE A 38 -1.89 -0.18 -7.58
C ILE A 38 -3.05 0.35 -8.42
N ALA A 39 -3.75 1.37 -7.92
CA ALA A 39 -4.86 2.01 -8.64
C ALA A 39 -4.42 2.53 -10.01
N VAL A 40 -3.31 3.28 -10.10
CA VAL A 40 -2.83 3.78 -11.40
C VAL A 40 -2.41 2.65 -12.35
N LEU A 41 -1.82 1.58 -11.83
CA LEU A 41 -1.47 0.40 -12.64
C LEU A 41 -2.73 -0.28 -13.20
N ASP A 42 -3.77 -0.41 -12.38
CA ASP A 42 -5.01 -1.09 -12.74
C ASP A 42 -5.83 -0.25 -13.72
N ASP A 43 -6.02 1.05 -13.44
CA ASP A 43 -6.75 2.00 -14.29
C ASP A 43 -6.16 2.08 -15.70
N ARG A 44 -4.83 1.96 -15.81
CA ARG A 44 -4.11 2.02 -17.10
C ARG A 44 -3.83 0.65 -17.70
N GLY A 45 -4.25 -0.44 -17.07
CA GLY A 45 -3.96 -1.80 -17.53
C GLY A 45 -2.46 -2.12 -17.65
N LEU A 46 -1.62 -1.48 -16.82
CA LEU A 46 -0.17 -1.61 -16.90
C LEU A 46 0.30 -2.93 -16.29
N THR A 47 0.99 -3.74 -17.10
CA THR A 47 1.78 -4.83 -16.55
C THR A 47 2.99 -4.29 -15.78
N VAL A 48 3.48 -5.07 -14.82
CA VAL A 48 4.70 -4.76 -14.07
C VAL A 48 5.90 -4.44 -14.98
N ARG A 49 6.04 -5.15 -16.12
CA ARG A 49 7.11 -4.89 -17.09
C ARG A 49 6.92 -3.57 -17.84
N LYS A 50 5.68 -3.23 -18.19
CA LYS A 50 5.38 -1.96 -18.85
C LYS A 50 5.62 -0.79 -17.90
N ALA A 51 5.17 -0.88 -16.66
CA ALA A 51 5.45 0.12 -15.63
C ALA A 51 6.96 0.32 -15.41
N ALA A 52 7.73 -0.77 -15.37
CA ALA A 52 9.19 -0.70 -15.29
C ALA A 52 9.80 0.05 -16.49
N SER A 53 9.37 -0.27 -17.71
CA SER A 53 9.85 0.43 -18.91
C SER A 53 9.47 1.93 -18.96
N LEU A 54 8.32 2.30 -18.39
CA LEU A 54 7.81 3.67 -18.38
C LEU A 54 8.56 4.54 -17.38
N THR A 55 8.87 3.99 -16.21
CA THR A 55 9.30 4.77 -15.04
C THR A 55 10.78 4.62 -14.70
N GLY A 56 11.46 3.61 -15.25
CA GLY A 56 12.85 3.28 -14.91
C GLY A 56 13.02 2.54 -13.57
N PHE A 57 11.95 2.31 -12.81
CA PHE A 57 11.99 1.42 -11.64
C PHE A 57 12.05 -0.05 -12.07
N VAL A 58 12.64 -0.89 -11.22
CA VAL A 58 12.72 -2.33 -11.52
C VAL A 58 11.34 -2.99 -11.42
N ALA A 59 11.05 -3.91 -12.34
CA ALA A 59 9.80 -4.69 -12.36
C ALA A 59 9.46 -5.30 -10.99
N ALA A 60 10.46 -5.88 -10.31
CA ALA A 60 10.29 -6.51 -9.01
C ALA A 60 9.85 -5.55 -7.88
N ASP A 61 9.95 -4.23 -8.07
CA ASP A 61 9.38 -3.27 -7.12
C ASP A 61 7.86 -3.19 -7.25
N PHE A 62 7.35 -3.08 -8.48
CA PHE A 62 5.90 -3.07 -8.73
C PHE A 62 5.24 -4.38 -8.27
N SER A 63 5.90 -5.53 -8.48
CA SER A 63 5.42 -6.81 -7.94
C SER A 63 5.28 -6.79 -6.42
N ARG A 64 6.24 -6.21 -5.70
CA ARG A 64 6.20 -6.16 -4.23
C ARG A 64 5.18 -5.14 -3.71
N VAL A 65 4.98 -4.02 -4.43
CA VAL A 65 3.89 -3.09 -4.14
C VAL A 65 2.53 -3.78 -4.28
N ARG A 66 2.28 -4.52 -5.37
CA ARG A 66 1.02 -5.28 -5.56
C ARG A 66 0.77 -6.33 -4.48
N ASN A 67 1.84 -6.93 -3.94
CA ASN A 67 1.74 -7.90 -2.86
C ASN A 67 1.74 -7.28 -1.46
N ALA A 68 1.66 -5.95 -1.34
CA ALA A 68 1.77 -5.21 -0.08
C ALA A 68 3.06 -5.53 0.73
N ASP A 69 4.12 -5.99 0.07
CA ASP A 69 5.44 -6.17 0.67
C ASP A 69 6.19 -4.83 0.70
N LEU A 70 5.84 -4.02 1.69
CA LEU A 70 6.30 -2.63 1.84
C LEU A 70 7.47 -2.48 2.83
N GLY A 71 7.96 -3.59 3.41
CA GLY A 71 8.94 -3.56 4.50
C GLY A 71 10.24 -2.84 4.12
N ARG A 72 10.74 -3.11 2.92
CA ARG A 72 11.97 -2.55 2.36
C ARG A 72 11.81 -1.19 1.66
N PHE A 73 10.58 -0.72 1.48
CA PHE A 73 10.34 0.56 0.83
C PHE A 73 10.39 1.69 1.85
N THR A 74 11.05 2.79 1.50
CA THR A 74 10.84 4.07 2.20
C THR A 74 9.57 4.72 1.65
N ALA A 75 8.92 5.57 2.46
CA ALA A 75 7.78 6.35 1.97
C ALA A 75 8.19 7.20 0.76
N ASN A 76 9.39 7.81 0.79
CA ASN A 76 9.94 8.56 -0.34
C ASN A 76 10.08 7.72 -1.62
N ARG A 77 10.49 6.45 -1.53
CA ARG A 77 10.56 5.58 -2.72
C ARG A 77 9.19 5.34 -3.32
N LEU A 78 8.18 5.08 -2.50
CA LEU A 78 6.79 4.91 -2.96
C LEU A 78 6.23 6.20 -3.56
N MET A 79 6.50 7.37 -2.95
CA MET A 79 6.12 8.68 -3.52
C MET A 79 6.73 8.89 -4.90
N LYS A 80 8.03 8.60 -5.08
CA LYS A 80 8.70 8.72 -6.38
C LYS A 80 8.17 7.73 -7.41
N MET A 81 7.82 6.51 -7.01
CA MET A 81 7.19 5.53 -7.90
C MET A 81 5.82 6.01 -8.36
N LEU A 82 4.99 6.50 -7.44
CA LEU A 82 3.66 7.01 -7.77
C LEU A 82 3.74 8.23 -8.69
N ALA A 83 4.64 9.17 -8.41
CA ALA A 83 4.82 10.37 -9.24
C ALA A 83 5.39 10.08 -10.65
N ALA A 84 6.01 8.92 -10.86
CA ALA A 84 6.58 8.54 -12.15
C ALA A 84 5.60 7.77 -13.06
N LEU A 85 4.49 7.28 -12.50
CA LEU A 85 3.43 6.62 -13.26
C LEU A 85 2.54 7.65 -13.93
#